data_AF-A0AA43CK28-F1
#
_entry.id   AF-A0AA43CK28-F1
#
_cell.length_a   1.000
_cell.length_b   1.000
_cell.length_c   1.000
_cell.angle_alpha   90.00
_cell.angle_beta   90.00
_cell.angle_gamma   90.00
#
_symmetry.space_group_name_H-M   'P 1'
#
loop_
_entity.id
_entity.type
_entity.pdbx_description
1 polymer ?
#
loop_
_entity_poly.entity_id
_entity_poly.type
_entity_poly.pdbx_seq_one_letter_code
_entity_poly.pdbx_strand_id
1 'polypeptide(L)'
;MANDNPFFLTKLECPICKTINEFETVRVGAYVEKGRDTDFCPSGIEWRYPKYQAYNPLSYFTATCTNCYYTREFNNSYKEWKSDGNFRTYRLKSVKELHLDRLATADSVLKRMGEAVDLVNNPSESAILKLHLAAFDELLCEHVGNLDLGRFYLRIGWVYRSMVTCENPDQQFLNKSLLQVDNRGGMMDEALGKLKEEAAVWARHLSAHFETDQVSTQLKSQMLPFRDKFDAELARLQVTFNQTQTQLELMKDLMSEYKSSATGSGSDGAAFEGFPSFTAFLQDIKNRWNGIVLDEQEALEVAVEYYKKAFEDGRSISAGNQQIQASYLIAELSRRIGRYEDAKQYFNTTIKYGQEFIYQNRRDQSRTALARKILELAIEQGRENMEALKSD
;
A
#
# COMPACT_ATOMS: atom_id res chain seq x y z
N MET A 1 6.58 -41.53 12.81
CA MET A 1 5.83 -40.39 13.38
C MET A 1 6.02 -39.23 12.43
N ALA A 2 5.00 -38.90 11.64
CA ALA A 2 5.10 -37.80 10.69
C ALA A 2 5.23 -36.50 11.49
N ASN A 3 6.12 -35.61 11.07
CA ASN A 3 6.43 -34.38 11.79
C ASN A 3 5.15 -33.50 11.84
N ASP A 4 4.54 -33.33 13.01
CA ASP A 4 3.31 -32.55 13.26
C ASP A 4 3.50 -31.03 13.16
N ASN A 5 4.50 -30.60 12.38
CA ASN A 5 4.86 -29.22 12.14
C ASN A 5 4.69 -28.89 10.64
N PRO A 6 3.77 -27.96 10.28
CA PRO A 6 3.57 -27.53 8.90
C PRO A 6 4.75 -26.74 8.35
N PHE A 7 5.73 -26.38 9.19
CA PHE A 7 6.91 -25.64 8.81
C PHE A 7 8.15 -26.53 8.71
N PHE A 8 9.12 -26.08 7.92
CA PHE A 8 10.50 -26.55 7.96
C PHE A 8 11.45 -25.36 7.90
N LEU A 9 12.60 -25.48 8.56
CA LEU A 9 13.60 -24.42 8.60
C LEU A 9 14.49 -24.49 7.36
N THR A 10 14.66 -23.35 6.71
CA THR A 10 15.60 -23.17 5.60
C THR A 10 16.66 -22.16 6.03
N LYS A 11 17.93 -22.58 6.02
CA LYS A 11 19.08 -21.70 6.28
C LYS A 11 19.42 -20.94 5.00
N LEU A 12 19.50 -19.62 5.08
CA LEU A 12 19.87 -18.77 3.95
C LEU A 12 20.82 -17.65 4.38
N GLU A 13 21.91 -17.51 3.66
CA GLU A 13 22.85 -16.39 3.83
C GLU A 13 22.28 -15.14 3.17
N CYS A 14 22.18 -14.03 3.93
CA CYS A 14 21.75 -12.75 3.40
C CYS A 14 22.75 -12.25 2.34
N PRO A 15 22.29 -11.86 1.14
CA PRO A 15 23.19 -11.43 0.08
C PRO A 15 23.90 -10.09 0.40
N ILE A 16 23.27 -9.24 1.23
CA ILE A 16 23.74 -7.91 1.60
C ILE A 16 24.81 -7.98 2.71
N CYS A 17 24.42 -8.45 3.91
CA CYS A 17 25.25 -8.42 5.11
C CYS A 17 25.93 -9.77 5.46
N LYS A 18 25.68 -10.84 4.69
CA LYS A 18 26.28 -12.18 4.89
C LYS A 18 25.86 -12.91 6.16
N THR A 19 24.94 -12.35 6.94
CA THR A 19 24.35 -13.04 8.10
C THR A 19 23.59 -14.29 7.64
N ILE A 20 23.80 -15.42 8.30
CA ILE A 20 23.04 -16.65 8.07
C ILE A 20 21.75 -16.57 8.87
N ASN A 21 20.62 -16.61 8.18
CA ASN A 21 19.28 -16.55 8.78
C ASN A 21 18.62 -17.93 8.68
N GLU A 22 17.70 -18.21 9.60
CA GLU A 22 16.83 -19.39 9.58
C GLU A 22 15.39 -18.92 9.33
N PHE A 23 14.79 -19.40 8.24
CA PHE A 23 13.42 -19.03 7.86
C PHE A 23 12.48 -20.22 7.92
N GLU A 24 11.33 -20.03 8.52
CA GLU A 24 10.23 -20.99 8.47
C GLU A 24 9.60 -21.01 7.08
N THR A 25 9.54 -22.19 6.48
CA THR A 25 8.92 -22.42 5.17
C THR A 25 7.72 -23.31 5.34
N VAL A 26 6.58 -22.88 4.80
CA VAL A 26 5.35 -23.67 4.79
C VAL A 26 5.54 -24.90 3.89
N ARG A 27 5.23 -26.09 4.41
CA ARG A 27 5.25 -27.33 3.63
C ARG A 27 4.14 -27.33 2.60
N VAL A 28 4.42 -27.90 1.42
CA VAL A 28 3.40 -28.13 0.40
C VAL A 28 2.29 -29.01 1.00
N GLY A 29 1.03 -28.55 0.89
CA GLY A 29 -0.14 -29.23 1.47
C GLY A 29 -0.31 -29.04 2.98
N ALA A 30 0.39 -28.07 3.61
CA ALA A 30 0.16 -27.72 5.01
C ALA A 30 -1.20 -27.05 5.27
N TYR A 31 -1.76 -26.39 4.26
CA TYR A 31 -3.10 -25.82 4.26
C TYR A 31 -3.77 -26.03 2.90
N VAL A 32 -5.10 -25.87 2.86
CA VAL A 32 -5.92 -25.94 1.65
C VAL A 32 -6.69 -24.63 1.49
N GLU A 33 -6.82 -24.16 0.25
CA GLU A 33 -7.65 -22.99 -0.12
C GLU A 33 -9.04 -23.50 -0.55
N LYS A 34 -10.12 -23.07 0.11
CA LYS A 34 -11.50 -23.44 -0.29
C LYS A 34 -12.00 -22.65 -1.49
N GLY A 35 -11.51 -21.42 -1.65
CA GLY A 35 -11.93 -20.54 -2.72
C GLY A 35 -10.89 -19.47 -3.02
N ARG A 36 -11.22 -18.63 -3.99
CA ARG A 36 -10.50 -17.40 -4.29
C ARG A 36 -11.52 -16.30 -4.55
N ASP A 37 -11.20 -15.12 -4.06
CA ASP A 37 -11.91 -13.89 -4.38
C ASP A 37 -11.67 -13.50 -5.85
N THR A 38 -12.41 -12.52 -6.36
CA THR A 38 -12.33 -12.08 -7.77
C THR A 38 -10.97 -11.49 -8.13
N ASP A 39 -10.24 -10.92 -7.17
CA ASP A 39 -8.84 -10.46 -7.35
C ASP A 39 -7.79 -11.56 -7.11
N PHE A 40 -8.23 -12.82 -7.04
CA PHE A 40 -7.45 -14.01 -6.73
C PHE A 40 -6.94 -14.13 -5.29
N CYS A 41 -7.41 -13.29 -4.36
CA CYS A 41 -7.10 -13.45 -2.94
C CYS A 41 -7.56 -14.83 -2.45
N PRO A 42 -6.68 -15.68 -1.89
CA PRO A 42 -7.07 -16.97 -1.33
C PRO A 42 -8.09 -16.80 -0.20
N SER A 43 -9.18 -17.55 -0.25
CA SER A 43 -10.25 -17.50 0.76
C SER A 43 -10.53 -18.88 1.36
N GLY A 44 -11.03 -18.87 2.60
CA GLY A 44 -11.34 -20.09 3.35
C GLY A 44 -10.12 -20.99 3.54
N ILE A 45 -8.97 -20.41 3.91
CA ILE A 45 -7.73 -21.12 4.20
C ILE A 45 -7.98 -22.05 5.39
N GLU A 46 -7.73 -23.35 5.20
CA GLU A 46 -7.85 -24.36 6.25
C GLU A 46 -6.51 -25.04 6.46
N TRP A 47 -5.90 -24.80 7.62
CA TRP A 47 -4.66 -25.47 8.00
C TRP A 47 -4.95 -26.91 8.38
N ARG A 48 -4.10 -27.84 7.93
CA ARG A 48 -4.24 -29.27 8.25
C ARG A 48 -4.28 -29.53 9.77
N TYR A 49 -3.59 -28.70 10.54
CA TYR A 49 -3.57 -28.77 11.99
C TYR A 49 -4.23 -27.51 12.57
N PRO A 50 -5.35 -27.65 13.31
CA PRO A 50 -6.14 -26.51 13.80
C PRO A 50 -5.37 -25.49 14.64
N LYS A 51 -4.30 -25.91 15.34
CA LYS A 51 -3.45 -25.02 16.14
C LYS A 51 -2.74 -23.92 15.32
N TYR A 52 -2.65 -24.08 14.00
CA TYR A 52 -2.06 -23.06 13.11
C TYR A 52 -3.10 -22.23 12.37
N GLN A 53 -4.39 -22.41 12.68
CA GLN A 53 -5.47 -21.74 11.95
C GLN A 53 -5.42 -20.21 12.05
N ALA A 54 -4.80 -19.67 13.12
CA ALA A 54 -4.58 -18.24 13.32
C ALA A 54 -3.44 -17.66 12.46
N TYR A 55 -2.60 -18.49 11.84
CA TYR A 55 -1.48 -18.01 11.04
C TYR A 55 -1.93 -17.67 9.62
N ASN A 56 -1.62 -16.45 9.18
CA ASN A 56 -1.77 -16.07 7.79
C ASN A 56 -0.58 -16.61 6.97
N PRO A 57 -0.79 -17.43 5.91
CA PRO A 57 0.30 -17.91 5.07
C PRO A 57 1.15 -16.79 4.44
N LEU A 58 0.57 -15.60 4.24
CA LEU A 58 1.29 -14.43 3.69
C LEU A 58 2.44 -13.96 4.58
N SER A 59 2.39 -14.21 5.90
CA SER A 59 3.49 -13.89 6.83
C SER A 59 4.82 -14.59 6.46
N TYR A 60 4.74 -15.70 5.71
CA TYR A 60 5.88 -16.50 5.25
C TYR A 60 6.25 -16.26 3.78
N PHE A 61 5.57 -15.31 3.11
CA PHE A 61 5.81 -15.02 1.69
C PHE A 61 7.15 -14.33 1.44
N THR A 62 7.62 -13.51 2.39
CA THR A 62 8.88 -12.79 2.33
C THR A 62 9.85 -13.26 3.42
N ALA A 63 11.15 -13.13 3.12
CA ALA A 63 12.24 -13.42 4.05
C ALA A 63 13.01 -12.13 4.35
N THR A 64 13.05 -11.76 5.63
CA THR A 64 13.68 -10.52 6.14
C THR A 64 14.92 -10.87 6.96
N CYS A 65 16.07 -10.31 6.62
CA CYS A 65 17.28 -10.56 7.38
C CYS A 65 17.21 -9.97 8.78
N THR A 66 17.57 -10.74 9.81
CA THR A 66 17.53 -10.29 11.22
C THR A 66 18.56 -9.22 11.56
N ASN A 67 19.62 -9.08 10.76
CA ASN A 67 20.70 -8.12 11.02
C ASN A 67 20.53 -6.80 10.24
N CYS A 68 20.22 -6.88 8.94
CA CYS A 68 20.16 -5.68 8.09
C CYS A 68 18.77 -5.37 7.53
N TYR A 69 17.74 -6.15 7.89
CA TYR A 69 16.35 -6.00 7.44
C TYR A 69 16.11 -6.10 5.92
N TYR A 70 17.13 -6.51 5.16
CA TYR A 70 16.97 -6.79 3.72
C TYR A 70 15.90 -7.87 3.53
N THR A 71 14.89 -7.56 2.74
CA THR A 71 13.70 -8.35 2.57
C THR A 71 13.44 -8.64 1.10
N ARG A 72 13.10 -9.89 0.80
CA ARG A 72 12.74 -10.32 -0.56
C ARG A 72 11.68 -11.41 -0.52
N GLU A 73 10.98 -11.61 -1.63
CA GLU A 73 10.13 -12.80 -1.82
C GLU A 73 10.94 -14.08 -1.59
N PHE A 74 10.38 -14.98 -0.78
CA PHE A 74 11.05 -16.20 -0.37
C PHE A 74 10.81 -17.36 -1.34
N ASN A 75 11.28 -17.20 -2.57
CA ASN A 75 11.16 -18.17 -3.66
C ASN A 75 12.47 -18.95 -3.90
N ASN A 76 12.45 -19.91 -4.83
CA ASN A 76 13.64 -20.72 -5.16
C ASN A 76 14.79 -19.88 -5.75
N SER A 77 14.47 -18.86 -6.57
CA SER A 77 15.49 -17.95 -7.11
C SER A 77 16.25 -17.24 -5.99
N TYR A 78 15.55 -16.81 -4.94
CA TYR A 78 16.22 -16.21 -3.79
C TYR A 78 16.98 -17.25 -2.96
N LYS A 79 16.45 -18.45 -2.74
CA LYS A 79 17.19 -19.53 -2.03
C LYS A 79 18.49 -19.91 -2.73
N GLU A 80 18.51 -19.82 -4.05
CA GLU A 80 19.64 -20.16 -4.92
C GLU A 80 20.37 -18.92 -5.45
N TRP A 81 20.26 -17.77 -4.76
CA TRP A 81 20.83 -16.50 -5.24
C TRP A 81 22.34 -16.56 -5.52
N LYS A 82 23.07 -17.47 -4.85
CA LYS A 82 24.52 -17.67 -5.05
C LYS A 82 24.86 -18.22 -6.44
N SER A 83 23.98 -19.03 -7.03
CA SER A 83 24.13 -19.56 -8.39
C SER A 83 23.60 -18.61 -9.47
N ASP A 84 22.82 -17.60 -9.09
CA ASP A 84 22.34 -16.58 -10.03
C ASP A 84 23.44 -15.56 -10.35
N GLY A 85 24.15 -15.81 -11.46
CA GLY A 85 25.22 -14.94 -11.95
C GLY A 85 24.73 -13.54 -12.32
N ASN A 86 23.49 -13.40 -12.82
CA ASN A 86 22.93 -12.11 -13.19
C ASN A 86 22.64 -11.28 -11.94
N PHE A 87 21.95 -11.87 -10.96
CA PHE A 87 21.69 -11.22 -9.68
C PHE A 87 22.98 -10.77 -9.00
N ARG A 88 23.99 -11.65 -8.93
CA ARG A 88 25.26 -11.33 -8.27
C ARG A 88 26.04 -10.20 -8.95
N THR A 89 26.02 -10.17 -10.28
CA THR A 89 26.88 -9.25 -11.06
C THR A 89 26.23 -7.88 -11.18
N TYR A 90 24.94 -7.83 -11.50
CA TYR A 90 24.28 -6.59 -11.91
C TYR A 90 23.37 -6.01 -10.84
N ARG A 91 22.68 -6.86 -10.06
CA ARG A 91 21.66 -6.39 -9.12
C ARG A 91 22.16 -6.27 -7.68
N LEU A 92 22.98 -7.21 -7.22
CA LEU A 92 23.43 -7.25 -5.84
C LEU A 92 24.35 -6.08 -5.50
N LYS A 93 25.23 -5.67 -6.42
CA LYS A 93 26.21 -4.63 -6.13
C LYS A 93 25.54 -3.28 -5.81
N SER A 94 24.64 -2.83 -6.68
CA SER A 94 23.90 -1.58 -6.54
C SER A 94 22.97 -1.61 -5.32
N VAL A 95 22.16 -2.65 -5.20
CA VAL A 95 21.22 -2.79 -4.06
C VAL A 95 21.98 -2.86 -2.74
N LYS A 96 23.09 -3.60 -2.66
CA LYS A 96 23.88 -3.71 -1.42
C LYS A 96 24.41 -2.37 -0.94
N GLU A 97 24.97 -1.57 -1.84
CA GLU A 97 25.52 -0.26 -1.50
C GLU A 97 24.42 0.68 -0.99
N LEU A 98 23.34 0.81 -1.76
CA LEU A 98 22.21 1.67 -1.41
C LEU A 98 21.52 1.20 -0.12
N HIS A 99 21.29 -0.09 0.05
CA HIS A 99 20.66 -0.66 1.24
C HIS A 99 21.44 -0.32 2.51
N LEU A 100 22.76 -0.54 2.49
CA LEU A 100 23.62 -0.28 3.63
C LEU A 100 23.73 1.22 3.94
N ASP A 101 23.75 2.08 2.92
CA ASP A 101 23.72 3.53 3.09
C ASP A 101 22.40 4.00 3.75
N ARG A 102 21.26 3.49 3.28
CA ARG A 102 19.95 3.76 3.90
C ARG A 102 19.89 3.24 5.34
N LEU A 103 20.44 2.07 5.61
CA LEU A 103 20.50 1.49 6.96
C LEU A 103 21.43 2.29 7.89
N ALA A 104 22.53 2.85 7.38
CA ALA A 104 23.48 3.62 8.16
C ALA A 104 22.88 4.96 8.66
N THR A 105 21.90 5.50 7.93
CA THR A 105 21.21 6.73 8.32
C THR A 105 20.56 6.57 9.71
N ALA A 106 20.80 7.54 10.59
CA ALA A 106 20.14 7.58 11.89
C ALA A 106 18.63 7.68 11.68
N ASP A 107 17.87 6.84 12.38
CA ASP A 107 16.41 6.83 12.29
C ASP A 107 15.85 6.48 10.90
N SER A 108 16.57 5.62 10.16
CA SER A 108 16.15 5.15 8.84
C SER A 108 14.80 4.43 8.88
N VAL A 109 14.00 4.61 7.84
CA VAL A 109 12.73 3.89 7.61
C VAL A 109 12.93 2.36 7.67
N LEU A 110 14.05 1.87 7.13
CA LEU A 110 14.44 0.45 7.20
C LEU A 110 14.55 -0.07 8.64
N LYS A 111 15.25 0.65 9.52
CA LYS A 111 15.41 0.25 10.93
C LYS A 111 14.08 0.26 11.66
N ARG A 112 13.31 1.35 11.54
CA ARG A 112 11.99 1.47 12.19
C ARG A 112 11.07 0.30 11.82
N MET A 113 10.92 0.03 10.52
CA MET A 113 10.09 -1.09 10.07
C MET A 113 10.67 -2.44 10.50
N GLY A 114 11.98 -2.62 10.38
CA GLY A 114 12.65 -3.89 10.69
C GLY A 114 12.63 -4.27 12.17
N GLU A 115 12.81 -3.30 13.06
CA GLU A 115 12.75 -3.48 14.53
C GLU A 115 11.32 -3.77 15.01
N ALA A 116 10.32 -3.21 14.33
CA ALA A 116 8.91 -3.41 14.63
C ALA A 116 8.32 -4.75 14.11
N VAL A 117 9.11 -5.56 13.39
CA VAL A 117 8.65 -6.88 12.93
C VAL A 117 8.63 -7.87 14.11
N ASP A 118 7.43 -8.24 14.53
CA ASP A 118 7.15 -9.26 15.54
C ASP A 118 6.04 -10.21 15.08
N LEU A 119 6.45 -11.36 14.51
CA LEU A 119 5.54 -12.38 14.01
C LEU A 119 4.76 -13.13 15.11
N VAL A 120 5.15 -13.00 16.37
CA VAL A 120 4.50 -13.69 17.49
C VAL A 120 3.35 -12.86 18.02
N ASN A 121 3.61 -11.58 18.30
CA ASN A 121 2.61 -10.71 18.90
C ASN A 121 1.75 -9.99 17.86
N ASN A 122 2.33 -9.59 16.73
CA ASN A 122 1.68 -8.77 15.70
C ASN A 122 1.86 -9.39 14.29
N PRO A 123 1.29 -10.57 14.01
CA PRO A 123 1.58 -11.33 12.79
C PRO A 123 1.10 -10.67 11.49
N SER A 124 -0.01 -9.93 11.54
CA SER A 124 -0.60 -9.25 10.37
C SER A 124 0.16 -7.96 10.06
N GLU A 125 0.40 -7.14 11.08
CA GLU A 125 1.21 -5.93 11.02
C GLU A 125 2.62 -6.25 10.53
N SER A 126 3.24 -7.30 11.07
CA SER A 126 4.54 -7.78 10.64
C SER A 126 4.55 -8.25 9.19
N ALA A 127 3.48 -8.89 8.70
CA ALA A 127 3.38 -9.24 7.29
C ALA A 127 3.35 -7.99 6.39
N ILE A 128 2.60 -6.96 6.81
CA ILE A 128 2.53 -5.67 6.11
C ILE A 128 3.90 -4.99 6.11
N LEU A 129 4.60 -4.92 7.25
CA LEU A 129 5.93 -4.32 7.36
C LEU A 129 6.96 -5.06 6.49
N LYS A 130 6.96 -6.39 6.51
CA LYS A 130 7.85 -7.18 5.65
C LYS A 130 7.56 -6.97 4.16
N LEU A 131 6.30 -6.81 3.75
CA LEU A 131 5.96 -6.50 2.36
C LEU A 131 6.40 -5.09 1.96
N HIS A 132 6.27 -4.10 2.84
CA HIS A 132 6.81 -2.75 2.62
C HIS A 132 8.35 -2.75 2.54
N LEU A 133 9.04 -3.51 3.40
CA LEU A 133 10.48 -3.70 3.32
C LEU A 133 10.90 -4.34 1.98
N ALA A 134 10.16 -5.36 1.51
CA ALA A 134 10.42 -5.96 0.19
C ALA A 134 10.24 -4.96 -0.96
N ALA A 135 9.20 -4.14 -0.89
CA ALA A 135 8.96 -3.08 -1.88
C ALA A 135 10.05 -1.99 -1.83
N PHE A 136 10.49 -1.62 -0.63
CA PHE A 136 11.60 -0.68 -0.45
C PHE A 136 12.88 -1.19 -1.12
N ASP A 137 13.26 -2.45 -0.89
CA ASP A 137 14.47 -3.04 -1.45
C ASP A 137 14.39 -3.26 -2.97
N GLU A 138 13.20 -3.53 -3.50
CA GLU A 138 12.97 -3.60 -4.95
C GLU A 138 13.17 -2.23 -5.63
N LEU A 139 12.75 -1.14 -4.98
CA LEU A 139 12.93 0.23 -5.47
C LEU A 139 14.40 0.70 -5.46
N LEU A 140 15.28 0.04 -4.71
CA LEU A 140 16.73 0.31 -4.75
C LEU A 140 17.43 -0.32 -5.97
N CYS A 141 16.73 -1.15 -6.74
CA CYS A 141 17.31 -1.80 -7.91
C CYS A 141 17.39 -0.82 -9.10
N GLU A 142 18.47 -0.89 -9.88
CA GLU A 142 18.61 -0.10 -11.14
C GLU A 142 17.48 -0.38 -12.13
N HIS A 143 17.04 -1.63 -12.18
CA HIS A 143 15.87 -2.07 -12.93
C HIS A 143 14.82 -2.59 -11.97
N VAL A 144 13.84 -1.75 -11.70
CA VAL A 144 12.74 -2.03 -10.77
C VAL A 144 11.80 -3.07 -11.38
N GLY A 145 11.56 -4.17 -10.66
CA GLY A 145 10.56 -5.16 -11.00
C GLY A 145 9.15 -4.66 -10.71
N ASN A 146 8.55 -3.92 -11.64
CA ASN A 146 7.17 -3.40 -11.49
C ASN A 146 6.16 -4.51 -11.18
N LEU A 147 6.34 -5.72 -11.74
CA LEU A 147 5.47 -6.86 -11.44
C LEU A 147 5.58 -7.31 -9.97
N ASP A 148 6.79 -7.32 -9.41
CA ASP A 148 7.01 -7.71 -8.02
C ASP A 148 6.47 -6.65 -7.06
N LEU A 149 6.64 -5.36 -7.38
CA LEU A 149 6.02 -4.27 -6.62
C LEU A 149 4.49 -4.40 -6.61
N GLY A 150 3.86 -4.58 -7.78
CA GLY A 150 2.40 -4.80 -7.86
C GLY A 150 1.95 -5.99 -7.02
N ARG A 151 2.73 -7.09 -7.03
CA ARG A 151 2.47 -8.29 -6.21
C ARG A 151 2.62 -8.06 -4.71
N PHE A 152 3.54 -7.20 -4.28
CA PHE A 152 3.72 -6.85 -2.85
C PHE A 152 2.56 -6.00 -2.35
N TYR A 153 2.22 -4.92 -3.05
CA TYR A 153 1.10 -4.04 -2.66
C TYR A 153 -0.25 -4.75 -2.72
N LEU A 154 -0.48 -5.63 -3.70
CA LEU A 154 -1.69 -6.46 -3.74
C LEU A 154 -1.81 -7.33 -2.49
N ARG A 155 -0.70 -7.94 -2.04
CA ARG A 155 -0.69 -8.75 -0.81
C ARG A 155 -0.87 -7.90 0.44
N ILE A 156 -0.36 -6.67 0.48
CA ILE A 156 -0.63 -5.74 1.57
C ILE A 156 -2.15 -5.50 1.67
N GLY A 157 -2.81 -5.24 0.53
CA GLY A 157 -4.27 -5.12 0.47
C GLY A 157 -5.00 -6.36 0.98
N TRP A 158 -4.54 -7.56 0.62
CA TRP A 158 -5.10 -8.82 1.13
C TRP A 158 -4.92 -9.00 2.64
N VAL A 159 -3.77 -8.59 3.20
CA VAL A 159 -3.56 -8.65 4.64
C VAL A 159 -4.50 -7.69 5.35
N TYR A 160 -4.64 -6.45 4.90
CA TYR A 160 -5.63 -5.51 5.46
C TYR A 160 -7.06 -6.07 5.41
N ARG A 161 -7.47 -6.67 4.28
CA ARG A 161 -8.78 -7.33 4.15
C ARG A 161 -8.97 -8.43 5.19
N SER A 162 -7.93 -9.22 5.47
CA SER A 162 -7.97 -10.29 6.48
C SER A 162 -8.05 -9.77 7.92
N MET A 163 -7.52 -8.57 8.19
CA MET A 163 -7.62 -7.92 9.49
C MET A 163 -9.07 -7.45 9.76
N VAL A 164 -9.73 -6.88 8.76
CA VAL A 164 -11.11 -6.35 8.88
C VAL A 164 -12.17 -7.45 8.97
N THR A 165 -11.98 -8.58 8.29
CA THR A 165 -12.94 -9.70 8.27
C THR A 165 -13.06 -10.46 9.60
N CYS A 166 -12.22 -10.14 10.59
CA CYS A 166 -12.33 -10.67 11.95
C CYS A 166 -13.29 -9.86 12.86
N GLU A 167 -13.90 -8.77 12.38
CA GLU A 167 -14.83 -7.92 13.15
C GLU A 167 -16.31 -8.09 12.73
N ASN A 168 -17.25 -7.78 13.62
CA ASN A 168 -18.71 -7.90 13.39
C ASN A 168 -19.19 -7.01 12.21
N PRO A 169 -20.03 -7.49 11.26
CA PRO A 169 -20.47 -6.72 10.07
C PRO A 169 -21.04 -5.31 10.33
N ASP A 170 -21.74 -5.09 11.45
CA ASP A 170 -22.26 -3.76 11.83
C ASP A 170 -21.14 -2.83 12.35
N GLN A 171 -20.11 -3.40 13.00
CA GLN A 171 -18.89 -2.69 13.38
C GLN A 171 -18.01 -2.38 12.17
N GLN A 172 -18.02 -3.23 11.13
CA GLN A 172 -17.31 -3.00 9.87
C GLN A 172 -17.85 -1.77 9.11
N PHE A 173 -19.17 -1.63 8.98
CA PHE A 173 -19.78 -0.47 8.34
C PHE A 173 -19.45 0.82 9.10
N LEU A 174 -19.49 0.75 10.44
CA LEU A 174 -19.18 1.89 11.30
C LEU A 174 -17.70 2.26 11.23
N ASN A 175 -16.78 1.30 11.33
CA ASN A 175 -15.33 1.53 11.23
C ASN A 175 -14.93 2.09 9.86
N LYS A 176 -15.49 1.56 8.77
CA LYS A 176 -15.26 2.09 7.42
C LYS A 176 -15.79 3.51 7.26
N SER A 177 -16.97 3.79 7.79
CA SER A 177 -17.55 5.14 7.76
C SER A 177 -16.71 6.11 8.60
N LEU A 178 -16.22 5.69 9.77
CA LEU A 178 -15.37 6.51 10.62
C LEU A 178 -14.01 6.79 10.00
N LEU A 179 -13.38 5.79 9.36
CA LEU A 179 -12.12 5.97 8.62
C LEU A 179 -12.29 6.96 7.46
N GLN A 180 -13.41 6.90 6.73
CA GLN A 180 -13.70 7.86 5.65
C GLN A 180 -13.88 9.29 6.17
N VAL A 181 -14.50 9.47 7.34
CA VAL A 181 -14.64 10.78 7.97
C VAL A 181 -13.28 11.28 8.45
N ASP A 182 -12.44 10.41 9.03
CA ASP A 182 -11.10 10.78 9.50
C ASP A 182 -10.17 11.17 8.35
N ASN A 183 -10.16 10.40 7.26
CA ASN A 183 -9.44 10.73 6.03
C ASN A 183 -9.89 12.07 5.45
N ARG A 184 -11.21 12.34 5.40
CA ARG A 184 -11.73 13.64 4.95
C ARG A 184 -11.35 14.77 5.91
N GLY A 185 -11.32 14.51 7.22
CA GLY A 185 -10.84 15.45 8.23
C GLY A 185 -9.37 15.82 8.05
N GLY A 186 -8.52 14.83 7.77
CA GLY A 186 -7.11 15.03 7.43
C GLY A 186 -6.92 15.85 6.16
N MET A 187 -7.70 15.58 5.10
CA MET A 187 -7.68 16.38 3.88
C MET A 187 -8.11 17.83 4.11
N MET A 188 -9.11 18.07 4.97
CA MET A 188 -9.54 19.42 5.35
C MET A 188 -8.45 20.17 6.12
N ASP A 189 -7.73 19.49 7.01
CA ASP A 189 -6.63 20.05 7.78
C ASP A 189 -5.44 20.42 6.88
N GLU A 190 -5.08 19.54 5.93
CA GLU A 190 -4.04 19.82 4.93
C GLU A 190 -4.44 21.00 4.02
N ALA A 191 -5.70 21.05 3.57
CA ALA A 191 -6.21 22.15 2.76
C ALA A 191 -6.20 23.48 3.53
N LEU A 192 -6.56 23.46 4.82
CA LEU A 192 -6.49 24.64 5.69
C LEU A 192 -5.04 25.10 5.89
N GLY A 193 -4.11 24.16 6.04
CA GLY A 193 -2.67 24.44 6.10
C GLY A 193 -2.16 25.14 4.84
N LYS A 194 -2.50 24.61 3.65
CA LYS A 194 -2.14 25.23 2.36
C LYS A 194 -2.75 26.63 2.21
N LEU A 195 -4.01 26.81 2.56
CA LEU A 195 -4.67 28.11 2.49
C LEU A 195 -4.03 29.15 3.43
N LYS A 196 -3.59 28.72 4.62
CA LYS A 196 -2.86 29.54 5.59
C LYS A 196 -1.49 29.97 5.05
N GLU A 197 -0.77 29.06 4.39
CA GLU A 197 0.51 29.35 3.73
C GLU A 197 0.35 30.32 2.56
N GLU A 198 -0.64 30.10 1.69
CA GLU A 198 -0.96 31.00 0.57
C GLU A 198 -1.35 32.39 1.07
N ALA A 199 -2.16 32.48 2.12
CA ALA A 199 -2.51 33.75 2.75
C ALA A 199 -1.28 34.48 3.32
N ALA A 200 -0.32 33.76 3.89
CA ALA A 200 0.94 34.33 4.37
C ALA A 200 1.86 34.81 3.23
N VAL A 201 1.85 34.12 2.09
CA VAL A 201 2.55 34.58 0.87
C VAL A 201 1.90 35.85 0.34
N TRP A 202 0.57 35.87 0.25
CA TRP A 202 -0.20 37.03 -0.19
C TRP A 202 0.03 38.24 0.72
N ALA A 203 0.02 38.05 2.04
CA ALA A 203 0.34 39.09 3.02
C ALA A 203 1.73 39.70 2.77
N ARG A 204 2.76 38.87 2.53
CA ARG A 204 4.12 39.34 2.21
C ARG A 204 4.18 40.15 0.92
N HIS A 205 3.50 39.69 -0.14
CA HIS A 205 3.41 40.45 -1.39
C HIS A 205 2.70 41.79 -1.22
N LEU A 206 1.64 41.82 -0.42
CA LEU A 206 0.90 43.02 -0.11
C LEU A 206 1.76 44.03 0.67
N SER A 207 2.49 43.58 1.70
CA SER A 207 3.43 44.44 2.43
C SER A 207 4.55 44.97 1.52
N ALA A 208 5.12 44.13 0.64
CA ALA A 208 6.15 44.55 -0.31
C ALA A 208 5.65 45.61 -1.31
N HIS A 209 4.38 45.55 -1.71
CA HIS A 209 3.76 46.58 -2.57
C HIS A 209 3.72 47.95 -1.88
N PHE A 210 3.51 48.00 -0.56
CA PHE A 210 3.54 49.25 0.21
C PHE A 210 4.96 49.79 0.49
N GLU A 211 5.98 48.93 0.40
CA GLU A 211 7.39 49.27 0.67
C GLU A 211 8.18 49.60 -0.60
N THR A 212 7.56 49.57 -1.78
CA THR A 212 8.23 49.78 -3.06
C THR A 212 8.80 51.20 -3.21
N ASP A 213 10.07 51.33 -3.62
CA ASP A 213 10.79 52.61 -3.77
C ASP A 213 10.42 53.42 -5.02
N GLN A 214 9.65 52.83 -5.94
CA GLN A 214 9.25 53.47 -7.20
C GLN A 214 8.06 54.44 -7.06
N VAL A 215 7.52 54.60 -5.84
CA VAL A 215 6.30 55.37 -5.56
C VAL A 215 6.65 56.71 -4.92
N SER A 216 6.05 57.81 -5.40
CA SER A 216 6.29 59.15 -4.85
C SER A 216 5.86 59.26 -3.37
N THR A 217 6.54 60.11 -2.60
CA THR A 217 6.28 60.35 -1.17
C THR A 217 4.83 60.79 -0.88
N GLN A 218 4.22 61.54 -1.81
CA GLN A 218 2.82 61.96 -1.70
C GLN A 218 1.85 60.78 -1.87
N LEU A 219 2.13 59.85 -2.80
CA LEU A 219 1.32 58.66 -3.01
C LEU A 219 1.51 57.63 -1.87
N LYS A 220 2.72 57.50 -1.33
CA LYS A 220 2.99 56.70 -0.10
C LYS A 220 2.14 57.16 1.09
N SER A 221 1.97 58.48 1.28
CA SER A 221 1.13 59.01 2.35
C SER A 221 -0.37 58.70 2.19
N GLN A 222 -0.86 58.61 0.95
CA GLN A 222 -2.25 58.22 0.65
C GLN A 222 -2.49 56.71 0.78
N MET A 223 -1.45 55.90 0.63
CA MET A 223 -1.50 54.44 0.73
C MET A 223 -1.43 53.92 2.17
N LEU A 224 -0.85 54.67 3.11
CA LEU A 224 -0.72 54.30 4.53
C LEU A 224 -2.05 53.89 5.20
N PRO A 225 -3.16 54.67 5.07
CA PRO A 225 -4.44 54.26 5.65
C PRO A 225 -5.03 52.98 5.04
N PHE A 226 -4.64 52.63 3.81
CA PHE A 226 -5.06 51.38 3.18
C PHE A 226 -4.20 50.21 3.67
N ARG A 227 -2.89 50.41 3.87
CA ARG A 227 -2.01 49.44 4.52
C ARG A 227 -2.58 49.04 5.89
N ASP A 228 -2.91 50.01 6.74
CA ASP A 228 -3.44 49.74 8.08
C ASP A 228 -4.76 48.94 8.03
N LYS A 229 -5.61 49.21 7.03
CA LYS A 229 -6.85 48.44 6.79
C LYS A 229 -6.57 47.02 6.33
N PHE A 230 -5.62 46.84 5.42
CA PHE A 230 -5.23 45.51 4.94
C PHE A 230 -4.58 44.68 6.06
N ASP A 231 -3.68 45.29 6.85
CA ASP A 231 -3.03 44.65 7.98
C ASP A 231 -4.07 44.23 9.04
N ALA A 232 -5.09 45.06 9.28
CA ALA A 232 -6.20 44.71 10.17
C ALA A 232 -7.04 43.54 9.67
N GLU A 233 -7.35 43.47 8.36
CA GLU A 233 -8.11 42.35 7.78
C GLU A 233 -7.27 41.06 7.70
N LEU A 234 -5.97 41.16 7.43
CA LEU A 234 -5.04 40.03 7.49
C LEU A 234 -4.94 39.44 8.90
N ALA A 235 -4.87 40.28 9.92
CA ALA A 235 -4.89 39.84 11.31
C ALA A 235 -6.20 39.12 11.67
N ARG A 236 -7.34 39.62 11.21
CA ARG A 236 -8.64 38.95 11.37
C ARG A 236 -8.67 37.59 10.68
N LEU A 237 -8.20 37.51 9.44
CA LEU A 237 -8.12 36.27 8.68
C LEU A 237 -7.26 35.22 9.40
N GLN A 238 -6.13 35.64 9.98
CA GLN A 238 -5.25 34.75 10.74
C GLN A 238 -5.89 34.23 12.03
N VAL A 239 -6.65 35.06 12.73
CA VAL A 239 -7.46 34.63 13.89
C VAL A 239 -8.49 33.58 13.46
N THR A 240 -9.20 33.82 12.35
CA THR A 240 -10.17 32.86 11.80
C THR A 240 -9.52 31.53 11.45
N PHE A 241 -8.34 31.51 10.82
CA PHE A 241 -7.63 30.26 10.54
C PHE A 241 -7.29 29.47 11.79
N ASN A 242 -6.78 30.15 12.83
CA ASN A 242 -6.46 29.49 14.09
C ASN A 242 -7.72 28.94 14.78
N GLN A 243 -8.83 29.70 14.76
CA GLN A 243 -10.11 29.22 15.29
C GLN A 243 -10.62 27.99 14.55
N THR A 244 -10.59 28.00 13.21
CA THR A 244 -11.00 26.84 12.39
C THR A 244 -10.11 25.63 12.66
N GLN A 245 -8.81 25.84 12.83
CA GLN A 245 -7.86 24.77 13.16
C GLN A 245 -8.19 24.15 14.54
N THR A 246 -8.44 24.96 15.56
CA THR A 246 -8.88 24.46 16.87
C THR A 246 -10.22 23.72 16.82
N GLN A 247 -11.17 24.17 15.98
CA GLN A 247 -12.44 23.45 15.80
C GLN A 247 -12.25 22.09 15.10
N LEU A 248 -11.32 21.99 14.15
CA LEU A 248 -10.97 20.71 13.51
C LEU A 248 -10.30 19.76 14.51
N GLU A 249 -9.42 20.25 15.39
CA GLU A 249 -8.82 19.45 16.46
C GLU A 249 -9.88 18.94 17.44
N LEU A 250 -10.79 19.79 17.90
CA LEU A 250 -11.91 19.38 18.76
C LEU A 250 -12.79 18.31 18.09
N MET A 251 -13.01 18.42 16.78
CA MET A 251 -13.80 17.44 16.04
C MET A 251 -13.05 16.11 15.91
N LYS A 252 -11.73 16.12 15.73
CA LYS A 252 -10.89 14.90 15.77
C LYS A 252 -10.96 14.22 17.14
N ASP A 253 -10.88 14.99 18.21
CA ASP A 253 -11.00 14.47 19.58
C ASP A 253 -12.38 13.84 19.83
N LEU A 254 -13.46 14.52 19.42
CA LEU A 254 -14.84 14.01 19.52
C LEU A 254 -15.01 12.71 18.71
N MET A 255 -14.40 12.61 17.53
CA MET A 255 -14.43 11.39 16.73
C MET A 255 -13.68 10.24 17.41
N SER A 256 -12.54 10.52 18.03
CA SER A 256 -11.78 9.53 18.80
C SER A 256 -12.61 9.00 19.98
N GLU A 257 -13.28 9.89 20.71
CA GLU A 257 -14.20 9.53 21.80
C GLU A 257 -15.37 8.69 21.28
N TYR A 258 -16.03 9.13 20.21
CA TYR A 258 -17.13 8.38 19.58
C TYR A 258 -16.70 6.99 19.12
N LYS A 259 -15.52 6.88 18.48
CA LYS A 259 -14.95 5.60 18.03
C LYS A 259 -14.72 4.66 19.20
N SER A 260 -14.15 5.16 20.31
CA SER A 260 -13.90 4.37 21.51
C SER A 260 -15.19 3.86 22.17
N SER A 261 -16.26 4.67 22.13
CA SER A 261 -17.56 4.35 22.72
C SER A 261 -18.37 3.39 21.84
N ALA A 262 -18.37 3.61 20.53
CA ALA A 262 -19.22 2.86 19.60
C ALA A 262 -18.66 1.48 19.21
N THR A 263 -17.34 1.28 19.28
CA THR A 263 -16.71 -0.02 18.97
C THR A 263 -16.61 -0.97 20.16
N GLY A 264 -16.95 -0.51 21.38
CA GLY A 264 -17.03 -1.36 22.57
C GLY A 264 -15.73 -2.12 22.83
N SER A 265 -14.63 -1.40 23.05
CA SER A 265 -13.34 -1.90 23.56
C SER A 265 -13.04 -3.38 23.26
N GLY A 266 -12.49 -3.65 22.07
CA GLY A 266 -12.02 -4.98 21.67
C GLY A 266 -10.95 -5.03 20.58
N SER A 267 -10.86 -4.05 19.68
CA SER A 267 -9.88 -4.16 18.57
C SER A 267 -9.45 -2.84 17.92
N ASP A 268 -9.59 -1.71 18.61
CA ASP A 268 -9.04 -0.45 18.11
C ASP A 268 -7.69 -0.17 18.77
N GLY A 269 -6.63 -0.54 18.06
CA GLY A 269 -5.25 -0.12 18.29
C GLY A 269 -4.67 -0.46 19.66
N ALA A 270 -4.26 -1.72 19.88
CA ALA A 270 -3.19 -1.93 20.85
C ALA A 270 -2.03 -1.00 20.48
N ALA A 271 -1.48 -0.29 21.48
CA ALA A 271 -0.34 0.58 21.25
C ALA A 271 0.75 -0.22 20.53
N PHE A 272 1.22 0.28 19.38
CA PHE A 272 2.18 -0.41 18.54
C PHE A 272 3.51 0.34 18.61
N GLU A 273 4.54 -0.28 19.21
CA GLU A 273 5.89 0.32 19.32
C GLU A 273 5.90 1.76 19.88
N GLY A 274 5.03 2.03 20.86
CA GLY A 274 4.90 3.35 21.48
C GLY A 274 4.00 4.34 20.73
N PHE A 275 3.36 3.93 19.63
CA PHE A 275 2.34 4.69 18.91
C PHE A 275 0.93 4.29 19.35
N PRO A 276 -0.06 5.20 19.22
CA PRO A 276 -1.45 4.90 19.56
C PRO A 276 -2.06 3.73 18.77
N SER A 277 -1.57 3.48 17.55
CA SER A 277 -2.02 2.38 16.69
C SER A 277 -0.97 2.05 15.63
N PHE A 278 -1.13 0.90 14.98
CA PHE A 278 -0.30 0.52 13.83
C PHE A 278 -0.43 1.52 12.66
N THR A 279 -1.63 2.05 12.41
CA THR A 279 -1.84 3.08 11.38
C THR A 279 -1.09 4.36 11.70
N ALA A 280 -1.05 4.79 12.97
CA ALA A 280 -0.27 5.96 13.40
C ALA A 280 1.23 5.74 13.20
N PHE A 281 1.73 4.54 13.49
CA PHE A 281 3.11 4.15 13.20
C PHE A 281 3.42 4.22 11.69
N LEU A 282 2.55 3.65 10.85
CA LEU A 282 2.72 3.71 9.40
C LEU A 282 2.64 5.13 8.84
N GLN A 283 1.79 6.00 9.41
CA GLN A 283 1.69 7.41 9.02
C GLN A 283 3.01 8.15 9.27
N ASP A 284 3.65 7.94 10.42
CA ASP A 284 4.96 8.52 10.71
C ASP A 284 6.02 8.07 9.70
N ILE A 285 6.01 6.78 9.32
CA ILE A 285 6.93 6.26 8.30
C ILE A 285 6.59 6.84 6.92
N LYS A 286 5.31 6.96 6.58
CA LYS A 286 4.84 7.51 5.29
C LYS A 286 5.33 8.94 5.07
N ASN A 287 5.37 9.75 6.13
CA ASN A 287 5.93 11.11 6.10
C ASN A 287 7.41 11.14 5.70
N ARG A 288 8.15 10.03 5.92
CA ARG A 288 9.58 9.89 5.58
C ARG A 288 9.77 9.16 4.24
N TRP A 289 8.87 8.26 3.90
CA TRP A 289 8.88 7.50 2.66
C TRP A 289 7.47 7.28 2.13
N ASN A 290 7.17 7.93 1.00
CA ASN A 290 5.86 7.91 0.35
C ASN A 290 5.44 6.54 -0.23
N GLY A 291 6.24 5.48 -0.06
CA GLY A 291 5.88 4.13 -0.48
C GLY A 291 5.02 3.37 0.52
N ILE A 292 4.71 3.95 1.68
CA ILE A 292 3.83 3.31 2.68
C ILE A 292 2.36 3.49 2.32
N VAL A 293 1.60 2.41 2.43
CA VAL A 293 0.14 2.39 2.29
C VAL A 293 -0.52 2.08 3.63
N LEU A 294 -1.58 2.82 3.95
CA LEU A 294 -2.20 2.83 5.27
C LEU A 294 -3.42 1.91 5.39
N ASP A 295 -4.03 1.57 4.26
CA ASP A 295 -5.22 0.74 4.18
C ASP A 295 -5.25 -0.13 2.90
N GLU A 296 -6.30 -0.93 2.76
CA GLU A 296 -6.51 -1.76 1.58
C GLU A 296 -6.63 -0.90 0.31
N GLN A 297 -7.37 0.22 0.36
CA GLN A 297 -7.65 1.02 -0.82
C GLN A 297 -6.36 1.61 -1.42
N GLU A 298 -5.53 2.26 -0.60
CA GLU A 298 -4.23 2.78 -1.00
C GLU A 298 -3.33 1.66 -1.55
N ALA A 299 -3.35 0.48 -0.90
CA ALA A 299 -2.58 -0.67 -1.36
C ALA A 299 -3.00 -1.14 -2.75
N LEU A 300 -4.31 -1.24 -3.02
CA LEU A 300 -4.83 -1.64 -4.33
C LEU A 300 -4.55 -0.57 -5.39
N GLU A 301 -4.67 0.71 -5.07
CA GLU A 301 -4.33 1.81 -5.98
C GLU A 301 -2.87 1.73 -6.43
N VAL A 302 -1.94 1.61 -5.49
CA VAL A 302 -0.51 1.47 -5.79
C VAL A 302 -0.23 0.18 -6.57
N ALA A 303 -0.90 -0.93 -6.21
CA ALA A 303 -0.77 -2.20 -6.93
C ALA A 303 -1.19 -2.07 -8.40
N VAL A 304 -2.34 -1.44 -8.69
CA VAL A 304 -2.83 -1.20 -10.06
C VAL A 304 -1.82 -0.44 -10.89
N GLU A 305 -1.27 0.65 -10.36
CA GLU A 305 -0.30 1.47 -11.10
C GLU A 305 0.97 0.66 -11.46
N TYR A 306 1.47 -0.17 -10.55
CA TYR A 306 2.62 -1.04 -10.85
C TYR A 306 2.27 -2.17 -11.82
N TYR A 307 1.08 -2.76 -11.73
CA TYR A 307 0.62 -3.75 -12.70
C TYR A 307 0.47 -3.15 -14.10
N LYS A 308 -0.08 -1.92 -14.23
CA LYS A 308 -0.15 -1.19 -15.50
C LYS A 308 1.25 -0.97 -16.09
N LYS A 309 2.19 -0.44 -15.30
CA LYS A 309 3.60 -0.27 -15.72
C LYS A 309 4.25 -1.59 -16.17
N ALA A 310 4.02 -2.68 -15.44
CA ALA A 310 4.54 -4.00 -15.79
C ALA A 310 3.92 -4.55 -17.08
N PHE A 311 2.65 -4.24 -17.33
CA PHE A 311 1.92 -4.63 -18.53
C PHE A 311 2.40 -3.87 -19.77
N GLU A 312 2.67 -2.57 -19.63
CA GLU A 312 3.16 -1.70 -20.71
C GLU A 312 4.63 -1.99 -21.08
N ASP A 313 5.50 -2.26 -20.11
CA ASP A 313 6.91 -2.56 -20.37
C ASP A 313 7.09 -3.90 -21.10
N GLY A 314 6.16 -4.86 -20.94
CA GLY A 314 6.14 -6.14 -21.68
C GLY A 314 7.31 -7.09 -21.39
N ARG A 315 8.32 -6.68 -20.62
CA ARG A 315 9.49 -7.50 -20.25
C ARG A 315 9.14 -8.54 -19.19
N SER A 316 8.25 -8.19 -18.27
CA SER A 316 7.91 -9.00 -17.09
C SER A 316 6.68 -9.89 -17.30
N ILE A 317 5.84 -9.58 -18.29
CA ILE A 317 4.57 -10.27 -18.54
C ILE A 317 4.60 -10.86 -19.95
N SER A 318 4.74 -12.18 -20.04
CA SER A 318 4.77 -12.88 -21.32
C SER A 318 3.39 -12.93 -22.00
N ALA A 319 3.37 -12.91 -23.33
CA ALA A 319 2.15 -13.05 -24.12
C ALA A 319 1.44 -14.39 -23.84
N GLY A 320 0.10 -14.37 -23.88
CA GLY A 320 -0.76 -15.52 -23.59
C GLY A 320 -1.33 -15.51 -22.18
N ASN A 321 -1.23 -16.62 -21.45
CA ASN A 321 -1.91 -16.78 -20.15
C ASN A 321 -1.52 -15.71 -19.11
N GLN A 322 -0.24 -15.33 -19.02
CA GLN A 322 0.20 -14.30 -18.08
C GLN A 322 -0.36 -12.91 -18.44
N GLN A 323 -0.36 -12.57 -19.73
CA GLN A 323 -0.96 -11.33 -20.23
C GLN A 323 -2.46 -11.27 -19.93
N ILE A 324 -3.20 -12.34 -20.20
CA ILE A 324 -4.65 -12.43 -19.93
C ILE A 324 -4.93 -12.28 -18.42
N GLN A 325 -4.13 -12.95 -17.59
CA GLN A 325 -4.28 -12.86 -16.14
C GLN A 325 -3.95 -11.46 -15.61
N ALA A 326 -2.90 -10.83 -16.12
CA ALA A 326 -2.51 -9.49 -15.72
C ALA A 326 -3.54 -8.44 -16.14
N SER A 327 -4.05 -8.50 -17.38
CA SER A 327 -5.09 -7.58 -17.84
C SER A 327 -6.39 -7.72 -17.04
N TYR A 328 -6.78 -8.95 -16.68
CA TYR A 328 -7.93 -9.19 -15.83
C TYR A 328 -7.72 -8.61 -14.44
N LEU A 329 -6.55 -8.85 -13.84
CA LEU A 329 -6.23 -8.36 -12.51
C LEU A 329 -6.23 -6.82 -12.46
N ILE A 330 -5.67 -6.15 -13.47
CA ILE A 330 -5.74 -4.69 -13.58
C ILE A 330 -7.20 -4.22 -13.64
N ALA A 331 -8.04 -4.89 -14.43
CA ALA A 331 -9.47 -4.55 -14.54
C ALA A 331 -10.19 -4.68 -13.20
N GLU A 332 -10.05 -5.83 -12.53
CA GLU A 332 -10.75 -6.12 -11.29
C GLU A 332 -10.29 -5.22 -10.13
N LEU A 333 -8.98 -4.97 -10.03
CA LEU A 333 -8.47 -4.04 -9.05
C LEU A 333 -8.95 -2.61 -9.32
N SER A 334 -8.99 -2.18 -10.59
CA SER A 334 -9.53 -0.87 -10.99
C SER A 334 -11.01 -0.73 -10.62
N ARG A 335 -11.80 -1.79 -10.77
CA ARG A 335 -13.21 -1.83 -10.35
C ARG A 335 -13.35 -1.66 -8.84
N ARG A 336 -12.54 -2.38 -8.06
CA ARG A 336 -12.57 -2.33 -6.58
C ARG A 336 -12.24 -0.96 -5.99
N ILE A 337 -11.35 -0.21 -6.65
CA ILE A 337 -11.02 1.17 -6.26
C ILE A 337 -11.98 2.22 -6.85
N GLY A 338 -13.05 1.80 -7.54
CA GLY A 338 -14.06 2.70 -8.12
C GLY A 338 -13.68 3.34 -9.46
N ARG A 339 -12.56 2.93 -10.10
CA ARG A 339 -12.15 3.41 -11.43
C ARG A 339 -12.81 2.58 -12.52
N TYR A 340 -14.13 2.69 -12.64
CA TYR A 340 -14.93 1.79 -13.47
C TYR A 340 -14.70 1.93 -14.98
N GLU A 341 -14.35 3.11 -15.48
CA GLU A 341 -14.00 3.30 -16.91
C GLU A 341 -12.68 2.60 -17.28
N ASP A 342 -11.65 2.73 -16.44
CA ASP A 342 -10.41 1.98 -16.60
C ASP A 342 -10.69 0.48 -16.56
N ALA A 343 -11.46 0.03 -15.57
CA ALA A 343 -11.82 -1.37 -15.42
C ALA A 343 -12.48 -1.93 -16.69
N LYS A 344 -13.44 -1.21 -17.27
CA LYS A 344 -14.12 -1.57 -18.52
C LYS A 344 -13.14 -1.75 -19.69
N GLN A 345 -12.18 -0.85 -19.85
CA GLN A 345 -11.17 -0.96 -20.91
C GLN A 345 -10.33 -2.23 -20.76
N TYR A 346 -9.88 -2.54 -19.53
CA TYR A 346 -9.06 -3.71 -19.26
C TYR A 346 -9.87 -5.03 -19.29
N PHE A 347 -11.16 -5.03 -18.94
CA PHE A 347 -12.03 -6.19 -19.14
C PHE A 347 -12.19 -6.51 -20.63
N ASN A 348 -12.45 -5.51 -21.47
CA ASN A 348 -12.54 -5.69 -22.92
C ASN A 348 -11.22 -6.22 -23.51
N THR A 349 -10.10 -5.70 -23.02
CA THR A 349 -8.75 -6.13 -23.40
C THR A 349 -8.50 -7.59 -23.04
N THR A 350 -8.89 -7.98 -21.82
CA THR A 350 -8.82 -9.36 -21.34
C THR A 350 -9.63 -10.32 -22.22
N ILE A 351 -10.87 -9.94 -22.56
CA ILE A 351 -11.75 -10.75 -23.41
C ILE A 351 -11.12 -10.94 -24.80
N LYS A 352 -10.58 -9.87 -25.39
CA LYS A 352 -9.91 -9.91 -26.69
C LYS A 352 -8.70 -10.86 -26.69
N TYR A 353 -7.75 -10.66 -25.77
CA TYR A 353 -6.55 -11.50 -25.70
C TYR A 353 -6.89 -12.95 -25.37
N GLY A 354 -7.88 -13.16 -24.51
CA GLY A 354 -8.42 -14.46 -24.20
C GLY A 354 -8.95 -15.25 -25.38
N GLN A 355 -9.83 -14.61 -26.15
CA GLN A 355 -10.44 -15.22 -27.33
C GLN A 355 -9.38 -15.55 -28.38
N GLU A 356 -8.45 -14.63 -28.61
CA GLU A 356 -7.34 -14.85 -29.54
C GLU A 356 -6.45 -16.03 -29.11
N PHE A 357 -6.06 -16.07 -27.83
CA PHE A 357 -5.24 -17.15 -27.30
C PHE A 357 -5.93 -18.52 -27.37
N ILE A 358 -7.23 -18.57 -27.05
CA ILE A 358 -8.05 -19.79 -27.15
C ILE A 358 -8.19 -20.23 -28.61
N TYR A 359 -8.35 -19.28 -29.54
CA TYR A 359 -8.44 -19.58 -30.97
C TYR A 359 -7.13 -20.15 -31.50
N GLN A 360 -5.98 -19.54 -31.17
CA GLN A 360 -4.65 -20.02 -31.58
C GLN A 360 -4.32 -21.41 -31.00
N ASN A 361 -4.78 -21.70 -29.78
CA ASN A 361 -4.49 -22.95 -29.06
C ASN A 361 -5.70 -23.90 -28.99
N ARG A 362 -6.60 -23.85 -29.97
CA ARG A 362 -7.90 -24.56 -29.92
C ARG A 362 -7.80 -26.08 -29.79
N ARG A 363 -6.66 -26.67 -30.15
CA ARG A 363 -6.38 -28.11 -30.06
C ARG A 363 -5.75 -28.54 -28.73
N ASP A 364 -5.36 -27.59 -27.87
CA ASP A 364 -4.74 -27.87 -26.58
C ASP A 364 -5.61 -27.34 -25.43
N GLN A 365 -6.44 -28.24 -24.89
CA GLN A 365 -7.34 -27.92 -23.79
C GLN A 365 -6.57 -27.56 -22.51
N SER A 366 -5.40 -28.15 -22.28
CA SER A 366 -4.60 -27.88 -21.08
C SER A 366 -4.07 -26.45 -21.07
N ARG A 367 -3.61 -25.94 -22.22
CA ARG A 367 -3.12 -24.56 -22.35
C ARG A 367 -4.23 -23.52 -22.24
N THR A 368 -5.42 -23.83 -22.75
CA THR A 368 -6.56 -22.90 -22.80
C THR A 368 -7.45 -22.91 -21.56
N ALA A 369 -7.31 -23.89 -20.65
CA ALA A 369 -8.16 -24.01 -19.47
C ALA A 369 -8.11 -22.77 -18.57
N LEU A 370 -6.92 -22.23 -18.31
CA LEU A 370 -6.75 -21.03 -17.49
C LEU A 370 -7.36 -19.80 -18.17
N ALA A 371 -7.06 -19.58 -19.45
CA ALA A 371 -7.64 -18.50 -20.23
C ALA A 371 -9.18 -18.54 -20.23
N ARG A 372 -9.78 -19.72 -20.40
CA ARG A 372 -11.25 -19.88 -20.37
C ARG A 372 -11.85 -19.45 -19.03
N LYS A 373 -11.24 -19.87 -17.92
CA LYS A 373 -11.69 -19.51 -16.57
C LYS A 373 -11.57 -18.00 -16.32
N ILE A 374 -10.46 -17.39 -16.73
CA ILE A 374 -10.28 -15.93 -16.59
C ILE A 374 -11.30 -15.18 -17.44
N LEU A 375 -11.67 -15.70 -18.61
CA LEU A 375 -12.65 -15.04 -19.49
C LEU A 375 -14.06 -15.08 -18.92
N GLU A 376 -14.44 -16.21 -18.33
CA GLU A 376 -15.71 -16.33 -17.62
C GLU A 376 -15.81 -15.29 -16.49
N LEU A 377 -14.76 -15.21 -15.66
CA LEU A 377 -14.66 -14.20 -14.60
C LEU A 377 -14.67 -12.76 -15.15
N ALA A 378 -13.97 -12.49 -16.25
CA ALA A 378 -13.93 -11.17 -16.88
C ALA A 378 -15.30 -10.74 -17.40
N ILE A 379 -16.10 -11.66 -17.93
CA ILE A 379 -17.46 -11.38 -18.42
C ILE A 379 -18.41 -11.12 -17.25
N GLU A 380 -18.33 -11.92 -16.18
CA GLU A 380 -19.16 -11.76 -14.98
C GLU A 380 -18.88 -10.43 -14.29
N GLN A 381 -17.62 -10.18 -13.93
CA GLN A 381 -17.22 -8.94 -13.25
C GLN A 381 -17.33 -7.71 -14.16
N GLY A 382 -17.16 -7.89 -15.47
CA GLY A 382 -17.41 -6.83 -16.45
C GLY A 382 -18.87 -6.40 -16.50
N ARG A 383 -19.84 -7.30 -16.26
CA ARG A 383 -21.26 -6.95 -16.17
C ARG A 383 -21.56 -6.14 -14.91
N GLU A 384 -21.06 -6.58 -13.76
CA GLU A 384 -21.19 -5.84 -12.49
C GLU A 384 -20.61 -4.43 -12.62
N ASN A 385 -19.45 -4.30 -13.24
CA ASN A 385 -18.83 -2.99 -13.50
C ASN A 385 -19.71 -2.08 -14.36
N MET A 386 -20.39 -2.62 -15.36
CA MET A 386 -21.32 -1.86 -16.22
C MET A 386 -22.62 -1.47 -15.50
N GLU A 387 -23.02 -2.19 -14.46
CA GLU A 387 -24.14 -1.82 -13.58
C GLU A 387 -23.74 -0.71 -12.61
N ALA A 388 -22.53 -0.79 -12.05
CA ALA A 388 -21.95 0.28 -11.22
C ALA A 388 -21.80 1.59 -12.01
N LEU A 389 -21.29 1.54 -13.25
CA LEU A 389 -21.17 2.70 -14.16
C LEU A 389 -22.48 3.41 -14.51
N LYS A 390 -23.62 2.72 -14.37
CA LYS A 390 -24.94 3.33 -14.62
C LYS A 390 -25.54 3.95 -13.37
N SER A 391 -24.97 3.65 -12.21
CA SER A 391 -25.46 4.05 -10.89
C SER A 391 -24.69 5.25 -10.33
N ASP A 392 -23.46 5.47 -10.80
CA ASP A 392 -22.71 6.73 -10.73
C ASP A 392 -23.18 7.73 -11.80
#